data_AF-G7KPI8-F1
#
_entry.id   AF-G7KPI8-F1
#
_cell.length_a   1.000
_cell.length_b   1.000
_cell.length_c   1.000
_cell.angle_alpha   90.00
_cell.angle_beta   90.00
_cell.angle_gamma   90.00
#
_symmetry.space_group_name_H-M   'P 1'
#
loop_
_entity.id
_entity.type
_entity.pdbx_description
1 polymer ?
#
loop_
_entity_poly.entity_id
_entity_poly.type
_entity_poly.pdbx_seq_one_letter_code
_entity_poly.pdbx_strand_id
1 'polypeptide(L)'
;MERRNTRKFTFRKLDLENLKKLAFEVTSLENFCDRHGKLLGVLWTNIDKGCLETLVQFYDPAYHCFTFPDYQLMPTLEEYSHLIGLPVLDKVPFTGLEPFPKAATIANALHLKTSLIKEKLTLKGNLPSLPTKFLYQQASDFSKANNVEAFYSILALLIYGLVLFPNIDNYVDIHAIQIFLTKNPVPTLLADIYHSIHDRTQVGRGAILGCAPLLYKWFASHLPQTHSFQANPENLSWPKRIMSLTPSDITWYRATCNFTNIIVSCGEYSNVPLLGTQGGISYNPILAKRQFGCPMEAKPDNIYLQGEFYFNHEDPSNKRGRFVQAWHAIRTLNRSQLARRSDSLQGSYTQWVINRASDLVLPYHLPRYLSSTTPAPALPLAPATVEECQEKLARSECVGATWKRKYDEAMLKMETMSGEIEQREHEVHKLRRQIVKKNVQIRAQSTRLSQFISAGERWEFFKDTHSDSDD
;
A
#
# COMPACT_ATOMS: atom_id res chain seq x y z
N MET A 1 16.82 -29.78 15.84
CA MET A 1 17.05 -29.11 14.53
C MET A 1 17.53 -27.70 14.81
N GLU A 2 18.61 -27.28 14.13
CA GLU A 2 19.16 -25.94 14.26
C GLU A 2 18.12 -24.89 13.82
N ARG A 3 18.12 -23.71 14.46
CA ARG A 3 17.18 -22.61 14.16
C ARG A 3 17.94 -21.30 14.16
N ARG A 4 17.70 -20.45 13.15
CA ARG A 4 18.21 -19.08 13.16
C ARG A 4 17.42 -18.22 14.15
N ASN A 5 18.02 -17.16 14.65
CA ASN A 5 17.31 -16.17 15.46
C ASN A 5 16.33 -15.37 14.59
N THR A 6 15.20 -14.97 15.19
CA THR A 6 14.27 -14.04 14.56
C THR A 6 14.92 -12.67 14.41
N ARG A 7 14.61 -12.00 13.30
CA ARG A 7 15.11 -10.66 12.97
C ARG A 7 14.06 -9.61 13.28
N LYS A 8 14.49 -8.39 13.62
CA LYS A 8 13.59 -7.29 13.96
C LYS A 8 13.26 -6.47 12.70
N PHE A 9 12.18 -6.83 12.03
CA PHE A 9 11.59 -6.05 10.94
C PHE A 9 10.41 -5.25 11.45
N THR A 10 10.20 -4.07 10.88
CA THR A 10 9.01 -3.25 11.12
C THR A 10 8.45 -2.76 9.80
N PHE A 11 7.16 -2.44 9.78
CA PHE A 11 6.53 -1.74 8.66
C PHE A 11 6.22 -0.32 9.07
N ARG A 12 6.37 0.63 8.14
CA ARG A 12 6.04 2.03 8.38
C ARG A 12 4.57 2.14 8.79
N LYS A 13 4.31 2.77 9.94
CA LYS A 13 2.95 3.12 10.36
C LYS A 13 2.51 4.34 9.57
N LEU A 14 1.43 4.22 8.83
CA LEU A 14 0.83 5.31 8.06
C LEU A 14 -0.34 5.90 8.86
N ASP A 15 -0.36 7.21 9.03
CA ASP A 15 -1.55 7.92 9.51
C ASP A 15 -2.48 8.20 8.32
N LEU A 16 -3.57 7.43 8.24
CA LEU A 16 -4.50 7.43 7.11
C LEU A 16 -5.88 7.93 7.50
N GLU A 17 -6.08 8.46 8.71
CA GLU A 17 -7.42 8.81 9.20
C GLU A 17 -8.07 9.91 8.35
N ASN A 18 -7.33 10.95 8.00
CA ASN A 18 -7.83 12.02 7.12
C ASN A 18 -8.11 11.49 5.70
N LEU A 19 -7.26 10.58 5.19
CA LEU A 19 -7.46 9.98 3.87
C LEU A 19 -8.72 9.10 3.83
N LYS A 20 -8.95 8.32 4.89
CA LYS A 20 -10.15 7.50 5.04
C LYS A 20 -11.41 8.36 5.14
N LYS A 21 -11.38 9.45 5.93
CA LYS A 21 -12.48 10.43 5.99
C LYS A 21 -12.83 10.98 4.61
N LEU A 22 -11.81 11.43 3.87
CA LEU A 22 -12.00 11.92 2.51
C LEU A 22 -12.56 10.84 1.58
N ALA A 23 -12.10 9.59 1.71
CA ALA A 23 -12.60 8.47 0.91
C ALA A 23 -14.08 8.12 1.14
N PHE A 24 -14.68 8.50 2.28
CA PHE A 24 -16.12 8.36 2.50
C PHE A 24 -16.96 9.34 1.66
N GLU A 25 -16.35 10.40 1.12
CA GLU A 25 -17.04 11.35 0.22
C GLU A 25 -17.15 10.81 -1.22
N VAL A 26 -16.66 9.59 -1.50
CA VAL A 26 -16.81 8.94 -2.82
C VAL A 26 -18.27 8.58 -3.06
N THR A 27 -18.90 9.32 -3.98
CA THR A 27 -20.31 9.17 -4.34
C THR A 27 -20.64 7.89 -5.13
N SER A 28 -19.70 7.38 -5.94
CA SER A 28 -19.86 6.15 -6.73
C SER A 28 -18.57 5.33 -6.69
N LEU A 29 -18.63 4.19 -5.99
CA LEU A 29 -17.50 3.28 -5.90
C LEU A 29 -17.13 2.67 -7.25
N GLU A 30 -18.13 2.34 -8.08
CA GLU A 30 -17.94 1.80 -9.43
C GLU A 30 -17.18 2.78 -10.32
N ASN A 31 -17.63 4.03 -10.41
CA ASN A 31 -16.98 5.07 -11.20
C ASN A 31 -15.53 5.32 -10.73
N PHE A 32 -15.30 5.35 -9.41
CA PHE A 32 -13.94 5.44 -8.89
C PHE A 32 -13.08 4.23 -9.31
N CYS A 33 -13.62 3.01 -9.20
CA CYS A 33 -12.92 1.78 -9.57
C CYS A 33 -12.58 1.74 -11.06
N ASP A 34 -13.49 2.15 -11.94
CA ASP A 34 -13.27 2.17 -13.38
C ASP A 34 -12.13 3.11 -13.78
N ARG A 35 -11.99 4.25 -13.09
CA ARG A 35 -10.98 5.27 -13.39
C ARG A 35 -9.62 5.00 -12.74
N HIS A 36 -9.64 4.49 -11.51
CA HIS A 36 -8.46 4.46 -10.65
C HIS A 36 -8.12 3.07 -10.10
N GLY A 37 -8.94 2.07 -10.38
CA GLY A 37 -8.81 0.74 -9.82
C GLY A 37 -9.36 0.64 -8.39
N LYS A 38 -9.16 -0.52 -7.77
CA LYS A 38 -9.63 -0.90 -6.42
C LYS A 38 -8.78 -0.30 -5.30
N LEU A 39 -8.29 0.94 -5.46
CA LEU A 39 -7.38 1.59 -4.52
C LEU A 39 -7.98 1.77 -3.13
N LEU A 40 -9.28 2.04 -3.05
CA LEU A 40 -9.96 2.18 -1.76
C LEU A 40 -9.92 0.86 -0.96
N GLY A 41 -9.98 -0.28 -1.66
CA GLY A 41 -9.82 -1.60 -1.04
C GLY A 41 -8.43 -1.83 -0.43
N VAL A 42 -7.40 -1.10 -0.88
CA VAL A 42 -6.06 -1.09 -0.27
C VAL A 42 -6.05 -0.15 0.93
N LEU A 43 -6.62 1.06 0.78
CA LEU A 43 -6.73 2.07 1.83
C LEU A 43 -7.43 1.56 3.10
N TRP A 44 -8.51 0.79 2.94
CA TRP A 44 -9.29 0.24 4.05
C TRP A 44 -8.73 -1.08 4.62
N THR A 45 -7.59 -1.55 4.13
CA THR A 45 -7.01 -2.80 4.62
C THR A 45 -6.50 -2.63 6.05
N ASN A 46 -7.09 -3.39 6.97
CA ASN A 46 -6.62 -3.48 8.36
C ASN A 46 -5.47 -4.47 8.43
N ILE A 47 -4.25 -3.94 8.60
CA ILE A 47 -3.04 -4.75 8.68
C ILE A 47 -2.91 -5.35 10.07
N ASP A 48 -2.77 -6.67 10.14
CA ASP A 48 -2.18 -7.31 11.31
C ASP A 48 -0.65 -7.27 11.17
N LYS A 49 -0.02 -6.36 11.93
CA LYS A 49 1.43 -6.13 11.87
C LYS A 49 2.23 -7.39 12.20
N GLY A 50 1.76 -8.20 13.15
CA GLY A 50 2.44 -9.44 13.53
C GLY A 50 2.46 -10.47 12.40
N CYS A 51 1.44 -10.46 11.54
CA CYS A 51 1.38 -11.30 10.35
C CYS A 51 2.50 -10.98 9.37
N LEU A 52 2.64 -9.71 9.00
CA LEU A 52 3.67 -9.26 8.06
C LEU A 52 5.09 -9.42 8.62
N GLU A 53 5.31 -9.06 9.88
CA GLU A 53 6.61 -9.21 10.54
C GLU A 53 7.05 -10.67 10.61
N THR A 54 6.09 -11.60 10.75
CA THR A 54 6.33 -13.04 10.70
C THR A 54 6.57 -13.51 9.28
N LEU A 55 5.78 -13.07 8.30
CA LEU A 55 5.93 -13.42 6.87
C LEU A 55 7.35 -13.15 6.38
N VAL A 56 7.92 -11.98 6.70
CA VAL A 56 9.27 -11.61 6.24
C VAL A 56 10.36 -12.54 6.79
N GLN A 57 10.11 -13.21 7.92
CA GLN A 57 11.05 -14.22 8.45
C GLN A 57 11.15 -15.47 7.55
N PHE A 58 10.27 -15.62 6.57
CA PHE A 58 10.33 -16.69 5.56
C PHE A 58 10.94 -16.23 4.24
N TYR A 59 11.38 -14.97 4.13
CA TYR A 59 11.97 -14.47 2.90
C TYR A 59 13.28 -15.20 2.57
N ASP A 60 13.34 -15.74 1.36
CA ASP A 60 14.47 -16.42 0.76
C ASP A 60 15.22 -15.46 -0.18
N PRO A 61 16.38 -14.93 0.24
CA PRO A 61 17.11 -13.96 -0.56
C PRO A 61 17.75 -14.56 -1.82
N ALA A 62 17.90 -15.88 -1.94
CA ALA A 62 18.47 -16.47 -3.16
C ALA A 62 17.44 -16.56 -4.29
N TYR A 63 16.16 -16.78 -3.93
CA TYR A 63 15.09 -17.02 -4.89
C TYR A 63 14.08 -15.87 -4.98
N HIS A 64 14.25 -14.83 -4.15
CA HIS A 64 13.38 -13.66 -4.06
C HIS A 64 11.90 -14.08 -3.88
N CYS A 65 11.66 -14.96 -2.92
CA CYS A 65 10.34 -15.52 -2.59
C CYS A 65 10.18 -15.73 -1.08
N PHE A 66 9.01 -16.19 -0.64
CA PHE A 66 8.81 -16.67 0.73
C PHE A 66 8.83 -18.19 0.74
N THR A 67 9.83 -18.76 1.40
CA THR A 67 10.01 -20.21 1.55
C THR A 67 9.52 -20.66 2.93
N PHE A 68 8.41 -21.41 2.92
CA PHE A 68 7.84 -22.10 4.08
C PHE A 68 8.39 -23.53 4.15
N PRO A 69 8.08 -24.32 5.21
CA PRO A 69 8.71 -25.62 5.41
C PRO A 69 8.65 -26.59 4.22
N ASP A 70 7.55 -26.60 3.46
CA ASP A 70 7.32 -27.52 2.34
C ASP A 70 6.58 -26.88 1.15
N TYR A 71 6.49 -25.55 1.12
CA TYR A 71 5.95 -24.81 0.00
C TYR A 71 6.55 -23.39 -0.10
N GLN A 72 6.37 -22.75 -1.26
CA GLN A 72 6.77 -21.37 -1.48
C GLN A 72 5.57 -20.55 -1.91
N LEU A 73 5.57 -19.26 -1.55
CA LEU A 73 4.64 -18.26 -2.06
C LEU A 73 5.40 -17.00 -2.43
N MET A 74 4.86 -16.25 -3.39
CA MET A 74 5.43 -14.96 -3.76
C MET A 74 4.38 -14.02 -4.35
N PRO A 75 4.43 -12.71 -4.06
CA PRO A 75 3.57 -11.76 -4.75
C PRO A 75 3.95 -11.69 -6.23
N THR A 76 2.94 -11.70 -7.10
CA THR A 76 3.11 -11.66 -8.55
C THR A 76 2.54 -10.39 -9.15
N LEU A 77 3.00 -10.01 -10.35
CA LEU A 77 2.46 -8.87 -11.10
C LEU A 77 0.95 -9.04 -11.32
N GLU A 78 0.54 -10.26 -11.65
CA GLU A 78 -0.84 -10.62 -11.93
C GLU A 78 -1.74 -10.50 -10.69
N GLU A 79 -1.30 -11.00 -9.53
CA GLU A 79 -2.04 -10.88 -8.28
C GLU A 79 -2.12 -9.43 -7.80
N TYR A 80 -1.02 -8.67 -7.87
CA TYR A 80 -1.04 -7.25 -7.50
C TYR A 80 -1.98 -6.46 -8.41
N SER A 81 -1.92 -6.71 -9.72
CA SER A 81 -2.85 -6.14 -10.71
C SER A 81 -4.30 -6.43 -10.35
N HIS A 82 -4.63 -7.69 -10.03
CA HIS A 82 -5.98 -8.07 -9.64
C HIS A 82 -6.45 -7.41 -8.34
N LEU A 83 -5.58 -7.34 -7.32
CA LEU A 83 -5.88 -6.78 -6.00
C LEU A 83 -6.15 -5.28 -6.05
N ILE A 84 -5.42 -4.54 -6.88
CA ILE A 84 -5.58 -3.09 -7.00
C ILE A 84 -6.41 -2.68 -8.22
N GLY A 85 -6.83 -3.62 -9.07
CA GLY A 85 -7.64 -3.36 -10.26
C GLY A 85 -6.96 -2.44 -11.29
N LEU A 86 -5.63 -2.49 -11.40
CA LEU A 86 -4.86 -1.71 -12.38
C LEU A 86 -4.01 -2.64 -13.24
N PRO A 87 -3.82 -2.33 -14.53
CA PRO A 87 -3.16 -3.24 -15.45
C PRO A 87 -1.65 -3.32 -15.20
N VAL A 88 -1.06 -4.39 -15.72
CA VAL A 88 0.37 -4.44 -16.05
C VAL A 88 0.45 -4.22 -17.56
N LEU A 89 0.91 -3.04 -17.97
CA LEU A 89 0.97 -2.68 -19.38
C LEU A 89 2.18 -3.31 -20.07
N ASP A 90 2.03 -3.67 -21.35
CA ASP A 90 3.10 -4.15 -22.23
C ASP A 90 4.00 -2.97 -22.68
N LYS A 91 4.69 -2.38 -21.71
CA LYS A 91 5.62 -1.26 -21.88
C LYS A 91 6.60 -1.22 -20.71
N VAL A 92 7.71 -0.51 -20.91
CA VAL A 92 8.66 -0.24 -19.83
C VAL A 92 7.94 0.49 -18.67
N PRO A 93 8.04 -0.03 -17.43
CA PRO A 93 7.45 0.61 -16.26
C PRO A 93 8.24 1.86 -15.87
N PHE A 94 7.88 2.48 -14.74
CA PHE A 94 8.65 3.60 -14.20
C PHE A 94 10.12 3.21 -14.02
N THR A 95 11.00 3.92 -14.70
CA THR A 95 12.45 3.68 -14.65
C THR A 95 13.13 4.58 -13.65
N GLY A 96 12.57 5.77 -13.39
CA GLY A 96 13.14 6.89 -12.64
C GLY A 96 14.22 7.67 -13.40
N LEU A 97 14.38 7.39 -14.70
CA LEU A 97 15.26 8.14 -15.62
C LEU A 97 14.46 9.16 -16.43
N GLU A 98 13.14 9.13 -16.33
CA GLU A 98 12.25 10.05 -17.02
C GLU A 98 12.43 11.47 -16.49
N PRO A 99 12.38 12.50 -17.36
CA PRO A 99 12.38 13.88 -16.90
C PRO A 99 11.15 14.13 -16.01
N PHE A 100 11.31 15.03 -15.04
CA PHE A 100 10.18 15.42 -14.21
C PHE A 100 9.04 16.02 -15.06
N PRO A 101 7.78 15.64 -14.79
CA PRO A 101 6.65 16.11 -15.56
C PRO A 101 6.50 17.62 -15.44
N LYS A 102 6.15 18.27 -16.55
CA LYS A 102 5.85 19.70 -16.56
C LYS A 102 4.67 19.98 -15.63
N ALA A 103 4.68 21.13 -14.96
CA ALA A 103 3.58 21.55 -14.08
C ALA A 103 2.21 21.53 -14.78
N ALA A 104 2.16 21.82 -16.09
CA ALA A 104 0.93 21.75 -16.89
C ALA A 104 0.38 20.32 -17.00
N THR A 105 1.25 19.31 -17.12
CA THR A 105 0.84 17.89 -17.17
C THR A 105 0.22 17.46 -15.84
N ILE A 106 0.86 17.82 -14.73
CA ILE A 106 0.33 17.54 -13.38
C ILE A 106 -1.00 18.28 -13.16
N ALA A 107 -1.05 19.56 -13.55
CA ALA A 107 -2.24 20.39 -13.41
C ALA A 107 -3.44 19.81 -14.17
N ASN A 108 -3.23 19.39 -15.42
CA ASN A 108 -4.27 18.75 -16.23
C ASN A 108 -4.76 17.44 -15.60
N ALA A 109 -3.85 16.60 -15.11
CA ALA A 109 -4.20 15.32 -14.49
C ALA A 109 -4.94 15.45 -13.15
N LEU A 110 -4.83 16.61 -12.48
CA LEU A 110 -5.51 16.91 -11.22
C LEU A 110 -6.65 17.91 -11.37
N HIS A 111 -6.95 18.36 -12.59
CA HIS A 111 -7.95 19.39 -12.89
C HIS A 111 -7.69 20.72 -12.15
N LEU A 112 -6.42 21.07 -11.97
CA LEU A 112 -5.96 22.27 -11.27
C LEU A 112 -5.37 23.30 -12.25
N LYS A 113 -5.18 24.54 -11.78
CA LYS A 113 -4.48 25.57 -12.55
C LYS A 113 -2.97 25.31 -12.54
N THR A 114 -2.33 25.49 -13.70
CA THR A 114 -0.86 25.31 -13.83
C THR A 114 -0.07 26.23 -12.90
N SER A 115 -0.52 27.47 -12.69
CA SER A 115 0.12 28.42 -11.77
C SER A 115 0.14 27.90 -10.33
N LEU A 116 -0.94 27.26 -9.89
CA LEU A 116 -1.07 26.70 -8.55
C LEU A 116 -0.11 25.53 -8.34
N ILE A 117 0.05 24.65 -9.33
CA ILE A 117 1.04 23.57 -9.26
C ILE A 117 2.46 24.14 -9.21
N LYS A 118 2.79 25.15 -10.03
CA LYS A 118 4.12 25.79 -9.99
C LYS A 118 4.43 26.40 -8.61
N GLU A 119 3.43 26.97 -7.95
CA GLU A 119 3.58 27.56 -6.62
C GLU A 119 3.76 26.50 -5.53
N LYS A 120 2.97 25.41 -5.58
CA LYS A 120 2.91 24.41 -4.50
C LYS A 120 3.91 23.26 -4.65
N LEU A 121 4.42 23.01 -5.86
CA LEU A 121 5.42 21.98 -6.11
C LEU A 121 6.78 22.49 -5.60
N THR A 122 7.16 22.03 -4.41
CA THR A 122 8.35 22.52 -3.69
C THR A 122 9.32 21.37 -3.42
N LEU A 123 10.61 21.69 -3.28
CA LEU A 123 11.61 20.68 -2.94
C LEU A 123 11.46 20.23 -1.48
N LYS A 124 11.32 18.92 -1.27
CA LYS A 124 11.35 18.26 0.03
C LYS A 124 12.15 16.97 -0.09
N GLY A 125 13.11 16.74 0.81
CA GLY A 125 13.98 15.58 0.74
C GLY A 125 14.69 15.43 -0.62
N ASN A 126 15.09 16.56 -1.22
CA ASN A 126 15.68 16.65 -2.57
C ASN A 126 14.76 16.28 -3.74
N LEU A 127 13.47 16.03 -3.51
CA LEU A 127 12.49 15.73 -4.56
C LEU A 127 11.42 16.83 -4.63
N PRO A 128 11.06 17.30 -5.84
CA PRO A 128 9.85 18.09 -6.02
C PRO A 128 8.65 17.35 -5.45
N SER A 129 7.84 18.01 -4.64
CA SER A 129 6.78 17.36 -3.86
C SER A 129 5.59 18.29 -3.65
N LEU A 130 4.39 17.73 -3.65
CA LEU A 130 3.14 18.42 -3.33
C LEU A 130 2.76 18.18 -1.86
N PRO A 131 2.49 19.23 -1.06
CA PRO A 131 2.02 19.07 0.31
C PRO A 131 0.67 18.36 0.37
N THR A 132 0.50 17.37 1.23
CA THR A 132 -0.77 16.64 1.36
C THR A 132 -1.88 17.54 1.87
N LYS A 133 -1.58 18.48 2.77
CA LYS A 133 -2.54 19.49 3.25
C LYS A 133 -3.16 20.29 2.10
N PHE A 134 -2.35 20.64 1.09
CA PHE A 134 -2.83 21.32 -0.10
C PHE A 134 -3.77 20.40 -0.91
N LEU A 135 -3.37 19.16 -1.15
CA LEU A 135 -4.18 18.17 -1.87
C LEU A 135 -5.51 17.87 -1.16
N TYR A 136 -5.51 17.71 0.17
CA TYR A 136 -6.73 17.54 0.96
C TYR A 136 -7.68 18.72 0.78
N GLN A 137 -7.17 19.94 0.87
CA GLN A 137 -8.00 21.14 0.67
C GLN A 137 -8.64 21.14 -0.73
N GLN A 138 -7.85 20.87 -1.78
CA GLN A 138 -8.38 20.83 -3.14
C GLN A 138 -9.41 19.70 -3.34
N ALA A 139 -9.20 18.53 -2.75
CA ALA A 139 -10.16 17.43 -2.81
C ALA A 139 -11.49 17.82 -2.15
N SER A 140 -11.45 18.40 -0.94
CA SER A 140 -12.65 18.86 -0.25
C SER A 140 -13.36 19.99 -1.00
N ASP A 141 -12.63 20.90 -1.63
CA ASP A 141 -13.21 21.97 -2.45
C ASP A 141 -13.94 21.39 -3.68
N PHE A 142 -13.34 20.41 -4.36
CA PHE A 142 -13.98 19.74 -5.49
C PHE A 142 -15.19 18.89 -5.09
N SER A 143 -15.12 18.21 -3.95
CA SER A 143 -16.24 17.47 -3.38
C SER A 143 -17.44 18.39 -3.13
N LYS A 144 -17.23 19.54 -2.47
CA LYS A 144 -18.28 20.56 -2.24
C LYS A 144 -18.84 21.16 -3.53
N ALA A 145 -17.99 21.34 -4.53
CA ALA A 145 -18.41 21.83 -5.85
C ALA A 145 -19.05 20.75 -6.73
N ASN A 146 -19.22 19.52 -6.23
CA ASN A 146 -19.70 18.34 -6.95
C ASN A 146 -18.89 18.04 -8.24
N ASN A 147 -17.60 18.38 -8.25
CA ASN A 147 -16.68 18.03 -9.33
C ASN A 147 -16.06 16.66 -9.05
N VAL A 148 -16.82 15.62 -9.35
CA VAL A 148 -16.50 14.21 -9.04
C VAL A 148 -15.17 13.78 -9.65
N GLU A 149 -14.91 14.13 -10.90
CA GLU A 149 -13.69 13.71 -11.62
C GLU A 149 -12.42 14.31 -11.03
N ALA A 150 -12.43 15.61 -10.72
CA ALA A 150 -11.31 16.28 -10.09
C ALA A 150 -11.06 15.75 -8.68
N PHE A 151 -12.14 15.55 -7.91
CA PHE A 151 -12.07 14.95 -6.58
C PHE A 151 -11.43 13.55 -6.62
N TYR A 152 -11.91 12.66 -7.50
CA TYR A 152 -11.37 11.29 -7.62
C TYR A 152 -9.91 11.28 -8.03
N SER A 153 -9.50 12.17 -8.93
CA SER A 153 -8.11 12.29 -9.38
C SER A 153 -7.16 12.69 -8.24
N ILE A 154 -7.57 13.64 -7.40
CA ILE A 154 -6.77 14.05 -6.23
C ILE A 154 -6.76 12.97 -5.15
N LEU A 155 -7.91 12.35 -4.87
CA LEU A 155 -8.00 11.23 -3.92
C LEU A 155 -7.09 10.07 -4.34
N ALA A 156 -7.11 9.71 -5.63
CA ALA A 156 -6.22 8.69 -6.18
C ALA A 156 -4.74 9.07 -6.03
N LEU A 157 -4.36 10.31 -6.34
CA LEU A 157 -2.98 10.77 -6.14
C LEU A 157 -2.55 10.71 -4.67
N LEU A 158 -3.43 11.08 -3.74
CA LEU A 158 -3.17 10.95 -2.30
C LEU A 158 -2.93 9.49 -1.91
N ILE A 159 -3.72 8.54 -2.43
CA ILE A 159 -3.51 7.10 -2.18
C ILE A 159 -2.18 6.63 -2.78
N TYR A 160 -1.82 7.10 -3.98
CA TYR A 160 -0.51 6.79 -4.59
C TYR A 160 0.64 7.25 -3.69
N GLY A 161 0.65 8.51 -3.26
CA GLY A 161 1.77 9.06 -2.48
C GLY A 161 1.82 8.62 -1.02
N LEU A 162 0.66 8.35 -0.40
CA LEU A 162 0.59 8.05 1.03
C LEU A 162 0.51 6.55 1.35
N VAL A 163 0.04 5.72 0.41
CA VAL A 163 -0.21 4.30 0.66
C VAL A 163 0.62 3.42 -0.26
N LEU A 164 0.65 3.71 -1.56
CA LEU A 164 1.35 2.88 -2.54
C LEU A 164 2.86 3.12 -2.53
N PHE A 165 3.27 4.39 -2.55
CA PHE A 165 4.68 4.83 -2.60
C PHE A 165 5.00 5.82 -1.46
N PRO A 166 4.82 5.43 -0.18
CA PRO A 166 5.07 6.32 0.94
C PRO A 166 6.57 6.62 1.08
N ASN A 167 6.96 7.87 0.85
CA ASN A 167 8.35 8.31 0.97
C ASN A 167 8.50 9.43 2.02
N ILE A 168 8.03 10.64 1.72
CA ILE A 168 8.18 11.82 2.58
C ILE A 168 6.88 12.06 3.38
N ASP A 169 6.99 12.16 4.70
CA ASP A 169 5.81 12.42 5.56
C ASP A 169 5.11 13.72 5.17
N ASN A 170 3.78 13.66 5.00
CA ASN A 170 2.92 14.80 4.62
C ASN A 170 3.16 15.38 3.22
N TYR A 171 3.85 14.66 2.34
CA TYR A 171 4.04 15.06 0.94
C TYR A 171 3.79 13.90 -0.02
N VAL A 172 3.36 14.24 -1.23
CA VAL A 172 3.37 13.35 -2.39
C VAL A 172 4.54 13.78 -3.27
N ASP A 173 5.55 12.94 -3.39
CA ASP A 173 6.75 13.25 -4.16
C ASP A 173 6.55 13.07 -5.68
N ILE A 174 7.53 13.55 -6.44
CA ILE A 174 7.49 13.53 -7.90
C ILE A 174 7.45 12.11 -8.49
N HIS A 175 8.05 11.11 -7.83
CA HIS A 175 8.04 9.74 -8.33
C HIS A 175 6.63 9.15 -8.22
N ALA A 176 5.95 9.34 -7.08
CA ALA A 176 4.55 8.96 -6.93
C ALA A 176 3.65 9.65 -7.97
N ILE A 177 3.89 10.93 -8.26
CA ILE A 177 3.18 11.68 -9.31
C ILE A 177 3.47 11.07 -10.70
N GLN A 178 4.72 10.79 -11.04
CA GLN A 178 5.10 10.19 -12.32
C GLN A 178 4.42 8.83 -12.50
N ILE A 179 4.46 7.96 -11.49
CA ILE A 179 3.83 6.64 -11.53
C ILE A 179 2.30 6.76 -11.65
N PHE A 180 1.68 7.72 -10.97
CA PHE A 180 0.25 8.04 -11.13
C PHE A 180 -0.10 8.43 -12.57
N LEU A 181 0.76 9.21 -13.23
CA LEU A 181 0.58 9.63 -14.62
C LEU A 181 0.75 8.47 -15.61
N THR A 182 1.59 7.47 -15.32
CA THR A 182 1.79 6.33 -16.25
C THR A 182 0.63 5.34 -16.27
N LYS A 183 -0.22 5.36 -15.23
CA LYS A 183 -1.31 4.41 -14.97
C LYS A 183 -0.84 2.93 -14.95
N ASN A 184 0.44 2.70 -14.65
CA ASN A 184 1.06 1.37 -14.61
C ASN A 184 1.87 1.18 -13.32
N PRO A 185 1.25 1.25 -12.12
CA PRO A 185 2.00 1.21 -10.86
C PRO A 185 2.47 -0.18 -10.46
N VAL A 186 1.86 -1.24 -11.01
CA VAL A 186 2.02 -2.61 -10.52
C VAL A 186 3.47 -3.09 -10.55
N PRO A 187 4.24 -2.93 -11.64
CA PRO A 187 5.64 -3.36 -11.65
C PRO A 187 6.49 -2.64 -10.61
N THR A 188 6.30 -1.33 -10.46
CA THR A 188 7.04 -0.51 -9.48
C THR A 188 6.67 -0.86 -8.04
N LEU A 189 5.38 -1.09 -7.77
CA LEU A 189 4.87 -1.53 -6.46
C LEU A 189 5.49 -2.85 -6.03
N LEU A 190 5.55 -3.80 -6.96
CA LEU A 190 6.13 -5.11 -6.72
C LEU A 190 7.65 -5.00 -6.53
N ALA A 191 8.32 -4.18 -7.36
CA ALA A 191 9.74 -3.90 -7.23
C ALA A 191 10.08 -3.34 -5.84
N ASP A 192 9.39 -2.30 -5.40
CA ASP A 192 9.71 -1.59 -4.14
C ASP A 192 9.55 -2.47 -2.91
N ILE A 193 8.51 -3.31 -2.87
CA ILE A 193 8.32 -4.21 -1.72
C ILE A 193 9.38 -5.29 -1.68
N TYR A 194 9.73 -5.88 -2.84
CA TYR A 194 10.78 -6.89 -2.92
C TYR A 194 12.15 -6.31 -2.59
N HIS A 195 12.45 -5.16 -3.18
CA HIS A 195 13.71 -4.45 -2.99
C HIS A 195 13.91 -4.13 -1.51
N SER A 196 12.90 -3.56 -0.85
CA SER A 196 12.99 -3.22 0.56
C SER A 196 13.08 -4.45 1.47
N ILE A 197 12.32 -5.51 1.20
CA ILE A 197 12.44 -6.78 1.96
C ILE A 197 13.84 -7.38 1.80
N HIS A 198 14.37 -7.40 0.58
CA HIS A 198 15.68 -7.96 0.27
C HIS A 198 16.79 -7.20 1.01
N ASP A 199 16.83 -5.88 0.84
CA ASP A 199 17.77 -4.98 1.49
C ASP A 199 17.73 -5.14 3.03
N ARG A 200 16.54 -5.05 3.63
CA ARG A 200 16.41 -5.22 5.09
C ARG A 200 16.79 -6.63 5.54
N THR A 201 16.57 -7.65 4.70
CA THR A 201 17.02 -9.02 4.99
C THR A 201 18.54 -9.14 4.95
N GLN A 202 19.24 -8.49 4.01
CA GLN A 202 20.70 -8.46 3.98
C GLN A 202 21.26 -7.77 5.24
N VAL A 203 20.66 -6.65 5.65
CA VAL A 203 21.02 -5.93 6.89
C VAL A 203 20.63 -6.69 8.16
N GLY A 204 19.59 -7.55 8.10
CA GLY A 204 19.10 -8.34 9.21
C GLY A 204 18.17 -7.60 10.18
N ARG A 205 17.80 -6.34 9.90
CA ARG A 205 16.90 -5.52 10.72
C ARG A 205 16.40 -4.29 9.95
N GLY A 206 15.36 -3.64 10.48
CA GLY A 206 14.96 -2.30 10.09
C GLY A 206 13.54 -2.21 9.53
N ALA A 207 13.19 -1.02 9.06
CA ALA A 207 11.89 -0.75 8.49
C ALA A 207 11.82 -1.15 7.01
N ILE A 208 10.81 -1.94 6.66
CA ILE A 208 10.47 -2.26 5.28
C ILE A 208 9.61 -1.12 4.74
N LEU A 209 10.06 -0.56 3.63
CA LEU A 209 9.42 0.49 2.86
C LEU A 209 8.55 -0.16 1.76
N GLY A 210 7.54 0.58 1.29
CA GLY A 210 6.57 0.13 0.30
C GLY A 210 5.17 -0.12 0.85
N CYS A 211 4.29 -0.67 0.01
CA CYS A 211 2.87 -0.79 0.30
C CYS A 211 2.55 -2.01 1.21
N ALA A 212 2.73 -1.84 2.52
CA ALA A 212 2.38 -2.86 3.52
C ALA A 212 0.91 -3.36 3.43
N PRO A 213 -0.10 -2.50 3.21
CA PRO A 213 -1.48 -2.97 3.08
C PRO A 213 -1.66 -3.94 1.91
N LEU A 214 -0.99 -3.71 0.78
CA LEU A 214 -1.09 -4.57 -0.38
C LEU A 214 -0.39 -5.92 -0.16
N LEU A 215 0.80 -5.92 0.43
CA LEU A 215 1.49 -7.16 0.82
C LEU A 215 0.64 -8.00 1.79
N TYR A 216 0.00 -7.35 2.77
CA TYR A 216 -0.88 -8.02 3.72
C TYR A 216 -2.10 -8.62 3.02
N LYS A 217 -2.75 -7.83 2.15
CA LYS A 217 -3.93 -8.25 1.40
C LYS A 217 -3.60 -9.45 0.50
N TRP A 218 -2.43 -9.44 -0.14
CA TRP A 218 -1.91 -10.57 -0.91
C TRP A 218 -1.74 -11.81 -0.04
N PHE A 219 -0.97 -11.73 1.05
CA PHE A 219 -0.70 -12.90 1.89
C PHE A 219 -1.98 -13.46 2.52
N ALA A 220 -2.84 -12.58 3.05
CA ALA A 220 -4.14 -12.95 3.61
C ALA A 220 -5.07 -13.64 2.59
N SER A 221 -4.92 -13.36 1.30
CA SER A 221 -5.69 -14.03 0.25
C SER A 221 -5.31 -15.50 0.05
N HIS A 222 -4.11 -15.90 0.47
CA HIS A 222 -3.61 -17.28 0.43
C HIS A 222 -3.85 -18.06 1.72
N LEU A 223 -4.12 -17.38 2.84
CA LEU A 223 -4.38 -18.01 4.13
C LEU A 223 -5.74 -18.75 4.16
N PRO A 224 -5.89 -19.76 5.05
CA PRO A 224 -7.16 -20.48 5.19
C PRO A 224 -8.32 -19.56 5.53
N GLN A 225 -9.48 -19.82 4.91
CA GLN A 225 -10.73 -19.08 5.14
C GLN A 225 -11.66 -19.81 6.14
N THR A 226 -11.14 -20.83 6.81
CA THR A 226 -11.88 -21.57 7.84
C THR A 226 -12.16 -20.68 9.05
N HIS A 227 -13.31 -20.88 9.68
CA HIS A 227 -13.70 -20.09 10.85
C HIS A 227 -12.67 -20.23 11.99
N SER A 228 -12.16 -21.45 12.21
CA SER A 228 -11.13 -21.71 13.23
C SER A 228 -9.86 -20.89 13.00
N PHE A 229 -9.37 -20.81 11.76
CA PHE A 229 -8.17 -20.03 11.45
C PHE A 229 -8.42 -18.53 11.62
N GLN A 230 -9.58 -18.01 11.21
CA GLN A 230 -9.90 -16.58 11.28
C GLN A 230 -10.21 -16.11 12.71
N ALA A 231 -11.03 -16.87 13.45
CA ALA A 231 -11.41 -16.54 14.82
C ALA A 231 -10.25 -16.68 15.81
N ASN A 232 -9.29 -17.56 15.50
CA ASN A 232 -8.12 -17.84 16.35
C ASN A 232 -8.49 -18.02 17.84
N PRO A 233 -9.39 -18.96 18.18
CA PRO A 233 -9.91 -19.10 19.54
C PRO A 233 -8.82 -19.43 20.56
N GLU A 234 -7.77 -20.13 20.14
CA GLU A 234 -6.60 -20.48 20.95
C GLU A 234 -5.59 -19.32 21.11
N ASN A 235 -5.87 -18.16 20.52
CA ASN A 235 -5.01 -16.98 20.53
C ASN A 235 -3.56 -17.31 20.13
N LEU A 236 -3.38 -18.16 19.12
CA LEU A 236 -2.07 -18.58 18.65
C LEU A 236 -1.34 -17.41 17.99
N SER A 237 -0.04 -17.32 18.23
CA SER A 237 0.82 -16.33 17.57
C SER A 237 0.98 -16.66 16.09
N TRP A 238 1.20 -15.62 15.27
CA TRP A 238 1.43 -15.79 13.82
C TRP A 238 2.49 -16.82 13.45
N PRO A 239 3.65 -16.90 14.14
CA PRO A 239 4.62 -17.95 13.87
C PRO A 239 4.05 -19.36 14.00
N LYS A 240 3.29 -19.63 15.07
CA LYS A 240 2.65 -20.94 15.27
C LYS A 240 1.63 -21.21 14.17
N ARG A 241 0.78 -20.22 13.87
CA ARG A 241 -0.28 -20.32 12.85
C ARG A 241 0.27 -20.58 11.46
N ILE A 242 1.36 -19.91 11.07
CA ILE A 242 1.98 -20.08 9.75
C ILE A 242 2.74 -21.41 9.68
N MET A 243 3.49 -21.79 10.73
CA MET A 243 4.25 -23.05 10.74
C MET A 243 3.36 -24.30 10.76
N SER A 244 2.11 -24.19 11.24
CA SER A 244 1.15 -25.29 11.17
C SER A 244 0.53 -25.50 9.79
N LEU A 245 0.58 -24.50 8.90
CA LEU A 245 0.00 -24.61 7.56
C LEU A 245 0.74 -25.65 6.74
N THR A 246 -0.04 -26.42 5.98
CA THR A 246 0.41 -27.36 4.96
C THR A 246 0.09 -26.78 3.57
N PRO A 247 0.65 -27.34 2.49
CA PRO A 247 0.29 -26.90 1.15
C PRO A 247 -1.20 -27.06 0.84
N SER A 248 -1.93 -27.96 1.50
CA SER A 248 -3.38 -28.15 1.30
C SER A 248 -4.23 -27.05 1.95
N ASP A 249 -3.68 -26.35 2.95
CA ASP A 249 -4.35 -25.24 3.64
C ASP A 249 -4.27 -23.93 2.83
N ILE A 250 -3.33 -23.86 1.88
CA ILE A 250 -3.07 -22.67 1.09
C ILE A 250 -4.09 -22.54 -0.04
N THR A 251 -4.73 -21.38 -0.11
CA THR A 251 -5.54 -21.01 -1.27
C THR A 251 -4.59 -20.63 -2.42
N TRP A 252 -4.19 -21.62 -3.22
CA TRP A 252 -3.27 -21.40 -4.34
C TRP A 252 -3.85 -20.48 -5.41
N TYR A 253 -5.04 -20.82 -5.89
CA TYR A 253 -5.66 -20.14 -7.03
C TYR A 253 -7.14 -19.91 -6.76
N ARG A 254 -7.65 -18.72 -7.09
CA ARG A 254 -9.07 -18.37 -7.00
C ARG A 254 -9.65 -18.24 -8.41
N ALA A 255 -10.88 -18.73 -8.61
CA ALA A 255 -11.56 -18.64 -9.90
C ALA A 255 -11.74 -17.18 -10.39
N THR A 256 -11.82 -16.22 -9.47
CA THR A 256 -11.87 -14.78 -9.76
C THR A 256 -10.58 -14.24 -10.39
N CYS A 257 -9.47 -14.95 -10.24
CA CYS A 257 -8.16 -14.59 -10.77
C CYS A 257 -7.95 -15.24 -12.15
N ASN A 258 -8.68 -14.82 -13.18
CA ASN A 258 -8.48 -15.39 -14.52
C ASN A 258 -7.26 -14.77 -15.23
N PHE A 259 -6.06 -15.18 -14.80
CA PHE A 259 -4.80 -14.74 -15.41
C PHE A 259 -4.61 -15.45 -16.77
N THR A 260 -4.82 -14.72 -17.86
CA THR A 260 -4.74 -15.25 -19.23
C THR A 260 -3.30 -15.36 -19.72
N ASN A 261 -2.51 -14.30 -19.50
CA ASN A 261 -1.12 -14.19 -19.89
C ASN A 261 -0.29 -13.81 -18.67
N ILE A 262 0.69 -14.65 -18.35
CA ILE A 262 1.58 -14.48 -17.20
C ILE A 262 2.94 -14.06 -17.72
N ILE A 263 3.48 -12.96 -17.21
CA ILE A 263 4.83 -12.52 -17.58
C ILE A 263 5.82 -13.45 -16.90
N VAL A 264 6.59 -14.20 -17.69
CA VAL A 264 7.54 -15.20 -17.16
C VAL A 264 8.99 -14.73 -17.27
N SER A 265 9.29 -13.87 -18.24
CA SER A 265 10.64 -13.38 -18.48
C SER A 265 10.66 -12.11 -19.34
N CYS A 266 11.77 -11.36 -19.31
CA CYS A 266 11.94 -10.15 -20.13
C CYS A 266 13.32 -10.13 -20.81
N GLY A 267 13.37 -9.91 -22.13
CA GLY A 267 14.59 -9.77 -22.90
C GLY A 267 15.58 -10.92 -22.68
N GLU A 268 16.81 -10.57 -22.27
CA GLU A 268 17.89 -11.51 -21.98
C GLU A 268 17.73 -12.27 -20.65
N TYR A 269 16.83 -11.82 -19.77
CA TYR A 269 16.62 -12.42 -18.47
C TYR A 269 15.71 -13.64 -18.60
N SER A 270 16.09 -14.74 -17.96
CA SER A 270 15.23 -15.93 -17.85
C SER A 270 14.08 -15.72 -16.84
N ASN A 271 14.14 -14.64 -16.07
CA ASN A 271 13.15 -14.21 -15.08
C ASN A 271 12.72 -12.75 -15.35
N VAL A 272 12.01 -12.13 -14.41
CA VAL A 272 11.45 -10.77 -14.62
C VAL A 272 12.23 -9.75 -13.81
N PRO A 273 13.01 -8.86 -14.45
CA PRO A 273 13.72 -7.78 -13.78
C PRO A 273 12.75 -6.66 -13.39
N LEU A 274 12.50 -6.39 -12.10
CA LEU A 274 11.59 -5.34 -11.66
C LEU A 274 12.33 -4.02 -11.43
N LEU A 275 11.69 -2.90 -11.81
CA LEU A 275 12.20 -1.54 -11.65
C LEU A 275 11.40 -0.79 -10.59
N GLY A 276 12.06 -0.35 -9.53
CA GLY A 276 11.48 0.36 -8.39
C GLY A 276 12.01 1.79 -8.23
N THR A 277 11.46 2.50 -7.24
CA THR A 277 11.86 3.87 -6.90
C THR A 277 13.25 3.94 -6.28
N GLN A 278 13.68 2.90 -5.55
CA GLN A 278 14.99 2.86 -4.87
C GLN A 278 16.06 2.04 -5.62
N GLY A 279 15.65 1.19 -6.57
CA GLY A 279 16.55 0.28 -7.27
C GLY A 279 15.78 -0.78 -8.05
N GLY A 280 16.47 -1.81 -8.51
CA GLY A 280 15.86 -2.93 -9.21
C GLY A 280 16.16 -4.27 -8.55
N ILE A 281 15.26 -5.22 -8.74
CA ILE A 281 15.38 -6.59 -8.25
C ILE A 281 14.68 -7.56 -9.21
N SER A 282 15.26 -8.71 -9.53
CA SER A 282 14.55 -9.72 -10.33
C SER A 282 13.63 -10.56 -9.46
N TYR A 283 12.51 -11.05 -10.00
CA TYR A 283 11.71 -12.11 -9.34
C TYR A 283 11.44 -13.23 -10.32
N ASN A 284 11.06 -14.40 -9.79
CA ASN A 284 11.00 -15.66 -10.53
C ASN A 284 9.56 -16.19 -10.61
N PRO A 285 8.74 -15.72 -11.58
CA PRO A 285 7.34 -16.14 -11.72
C PRO A 285 7.11 -17.66 -11.82
N ILE A 286 8.10 -18.41 -12.31
CA ILE A 286 8.04 -19.87 -12.40
C ILE A 286 7.88 -20.54 -11.03
N LEU A 287 8.30 -19.89 -9.94
CA LEU A 287 8.06 -20.38 -8.57
C LEU A 287 6.60 -20.21 -8.13
N ALA A 288 5.83 -19.34 -8.80
CA ALA A 288 4.43 -19.07 -8.52
C ALA A 288 3.46 -19.92 -9.37
N LYS A 289 3.93 -20.97 -10.08
CA LYS A 289 3.07 -21.81 -10.95
C LYS A 289 1.78 -22.26 -10.28
N ARG A 290 1.85 -22.67 -9.01
CA ARG A 290 0.67 -23.05 -8.22
C ARG A 290 -0.30 -21.88 -8.01
N GLN A 291 0.20 -20.67 -7.79
CA GLN A 291 -0.61 -19.46 -7.66
C GLN A 291 -1.37 -19.11 -8.94
N PHE A 292 -0.88 -19.60 -10.08
CA PHE A 292 -1.55 -19.48 -11.38
C PHE A 292 -2.45 -20.68 -11.74
N GLY A 293 -2.67 -21.61 -10.81
CA GLY A 293 -3.47 -22.81 -11.01
C GLY A 293 -2.75 -23.91 -11.80
N CYS A 294 -1.43 -23.85 -11.94
CA CYS A 294 -0.63 -24.89 -12.60
C CYS A 294 0.00 -25.84 -11.57
N PRO A 295 0.09 -27.15 -11.87
CA PRO A 295 0.87 -28.08 -11.06
C PRO A 295 2.35 -27.69 -11.06
N MET A 296 3.04 -28.03 -9.97
CA MET A 296 4.47 -27.88 -9.81
C MET A 296 5.03 -29.15 -9.15
N GLU A 297 5.44 -30.11 -10.00
CA GLU A 297 5.88 -31.44 -9.57
C GLU A 297 7.41 -31.54 -9.53
N ALA A 298 8.09 -30.90 -10.49
CA ALA A 298 9.54 -30.92 -10.61
C ALA A 298 10.15 -29.61 -10.08
N LYS A 299 11.37 -29.72 -9.52
CA LYS A 299 12.22 -28.56 -9.23
C LYS A 299 12.43 -27.74 -10.52
N PRO A 300 12.39 -26.39 -10.45
CA PRO A 300 12.71 -25.54 -11.60
C PRO A 300 14.21 -25.56 -11.95
N ASP A 301 14.53 -25.30 -13.23
CA ASP A 301 15.93 -25.15 -13.67
C ASP A 301 16.63 -24.00 -12.92
N ASN A 302 17.89 -24.20 -12.56
CA ASN A 302 18.68 -23.20 -11.84
C ASN A 302 18.84 -21.87 -12.62
N ILE A 303 18.74 -21.90 -13.96
CA ILE A 303 18.81 -20.69 -14.80
C ILE A 303 17.71 -19.68 -14.48
N TYR A 304 16.54 -20.15 -14.03
CA TYR A 304 15.43 -19.29 -13.64
C TYR A 304 15.63 -18.68 -12.26
N LEU A 305 16.65 -19.09 -11.50
CA LEU A 305 16.82 -18.74 -10.09
C LEU A 305 17.95 -17.72 -9.87
N GLN A 306 18.56 -17.20 -10.93
CA GLN A 306 19.59 -16.16 -10.82
C GLN A 306 18.94 -14.82 -10.45
N GLY A 307 19.09 -14.45 -9.17
CA GLY A 307 18.66 -13.17 -8.64
C GLY A 307 19.62 -12.04 -8.99
N GLU A 308 19.11 -10.91 -9.45
CA GLU A 308 19.85 -9.63 -9.52
C GLU A 308 19.19 -8.61 -8.60
N PHE A 309 20.00 -7.72 -8.03
CA PHE A 309 19.60 -6.65 -7.12
C PHE A 309 20.58 -5.48 -7.24
N TYR A 310 20.08 -4.23 -7.20
CA TYR A 310 20.90 -3.02 -7.15
C TYR A 310 20.15 -1.82 -6.56
N PHE A 311 20.88 -0.79 -6.15
CA PHE A 311 20.31 0.51 -5.76
C PHE A 311 20.49 1.54 -6.87
N ASN A 312 19.52 2.44 -7.07
CA ASN A 312 19.58 3.45 -8.12
C ASN A 312 20.77 4.41 -8.00
N HIS A 313 21.30 4.63 -6.79
CA HIS A 313 22.47 5.47 -6.54
C HIS A 313 23.81 4.71 -6.65
N GLU A 314 23.76 3.38 -6.73
CA GLU A 314 24.93 2.49 -6.74
C GLU A 314 24.75 1.42 -7.83
N ASP A 315 24.80 1.84 -9.10
CA ASP A 315 24.72 0.95 -10.26
C ASP A 315 25.92 1.11 -11.22
N PRO A 316 27.13 0.69 -10.79
CA PRO A 316 28.34 0.80 -11.61
C PRO A 316 28.29 -0.10 -12.86
N SER A 317 27.43 -1.12 -12.85
CA SER A 317 27.28 -2.12 -13.91
C SER A 317 26.17 -1.79 -14.92
N ASN A 318 25.51 -0.64 -14.79
CA ASN A 318 24.36 -0.25 -15.61
C ASN A 318 23.25 -1.33 -15.66
N LYS A 319 22.99 -2.02 -14.54
CA LYS A 319 21.89 -2.98 -14.40
C LYS A 319 20.54 -2.32 -14.67
N ARG A 320 20.35 -1.06 -14.26
CA ARG A 320 19.14 -0.29 -14.56
C ARG A 320 18.90 -0.18 -16.05
N GLY A 321 19.92 0.16 -16.83
CA GLY A 321 19.82 0.20 -18.29
C GLY A 321 19.49 -1.15 -18.90
N ARG A 322 20.10 -2.24 -18.41
CA ARG A 322 19.79 -3.61 -18.85
C ARG A 322 18.37 -4.04 -18.50
N PHE A 323 17.89 -3.72 -17.31
CA PHE A 323 16.52 -3.97 -16.88
C PHE A 323 15.54 -3.22 -17.80
N VAL A 324 15.78 -1.93 -18.04
CA VAL A 324 14.99 -1.12 -18.99
C VAL A 324 14.98 -1.73 -20.38
N GLN A 325 16.13 -2.16 -20.90
CA GLN A 325 16.22 -2.81 -22.21
C GLN A 325 15.41 -4.11 -22.25
N ALA A 326 15.48 -4.93 -21.19
CA ALA A 326 14.76 -6.19 -21.10
C ALA A 326 13.24 -6.02 -21.19
N TRP A 327 12.68 -4.97 -20.59
CA TRP A 327 11.24 -4.67 -20.64
C TRP A 327 10.71 -4.33 -22.03
N HIS A 328 11.57 -4.09 -23.03
CA HIS A 328 11.13 -3.93 -24.42
C HIS A 328 10.79 -5.26 -25.11
N ALA A 329 11.14 -6.39 -24.49
CA ALA A 329 10.89 -7.73 -25.00
C ALA A 329 10.25 -8.61 -23.91
N ILE A 330 9.01 -8.30 -23.55
CA ILE A 330 8.23 -9.05 -22.56
C ILE A 330 7.83 -10.40 -23.15
N ARG A 331 8.09 -11.49 -22.42
CA ARG A 331 7.60 -12.83 -22.77
C ARG A 331 6.51 -13.25 -21.80
N THR A 332 5.33 -13.51 -22.34
CA THR A 332 4.21 -14.07 -21.59
C THR A 332 3.93 -15.52 -21.96
N LEU A 333 3.50 -16.33 -20.99
CA LEU A 333 2.93 -17.65 -21.23
C LEU A 333 1.49 -17.69 -20.75
N ASN A 334 0.64 -18.39 -21.48
CA ASN A 334 -0.67 -18.74 -20.98
C ASN A 334 -0.60 -19.94 -20.02
N ARG A 335 -1.71 -20.24 -19.35
CA ARG A 335 -1.78 -21.35 -18.37
C ARG A 335 -1.38 -22.70 -18.95
N SER A 336 -1.83 -23.06 -20.17
CA SER A 336 -1.50 -24.36 -20.75
C SER A 336 -0.03 -24.47 -21.11
N GLN A 337 0.56 -23.39 -21.62
CA GLN A 337 1.99 -23.31 -21.91
C GLN A 337 2.83 -23.41 -20.63
N LEU A 338 2.40 -22.76 -19.55
CA LEU A 338 3.07 -22.79 -18.25
C LEU A 338 2.92 -24.15 -17.54
N ALA A 339 1.78 -24.82 -17.72
CA ALA A 339 1.51 -26.13 -17.14
C ALA A 339 2.29 -27.28 -17.80
N ARG A 340 2.85 -27.07 -19.01
CA ARG A 340 3.68 -28.09 -19.66
C ARG A 340 4.80 -28.54 -18.73
N ARG A 341 4.95 -29.86 -18.60
CA ARG A 341 6.05 -30.47 -17.86
C ARG A 341 7.34 -30.18 -18.64
N SER A 342 8.38 -29.81 -17.91
CA SER A 342 9.73 -29.93 -18.43
C SER A 342 10.04 -31.44 -18.46
N ASP A 343 10.53 -31.97 -19.59
CA ASP A 343 10.90 -33.40 -19.73
C ASP A 343 12.10 -33.82 -18.85
N SER A 344 12.58 -32.91 -17.99
CA SER A 344 13.74 -33.08 -17.13
C SER A 344 13.43 -33.94 -15.89
N LEU A 345 14.28 -34.93 -15.62
CA LEU A 345 14.34 -35.77 -14.42
C LEU A 345 14.73 -34.99 -13.13
N GLN A 346 14.23 -33.77 -12.92
CA GLN A 346 14.80 -32.80 -11.98
C GLN A 346 14.46 -32.98 -10.49
N GLY A 347 13.93 -34.14 -10.10
CA GLY A 347 13.56 -34.44 -8.72
C GLY A 347 12.31 -33.69 -8.24
N SER A 348 11.74 -34.14 -7.12
CA SER A 348 10.50 -33.59 -6.56
C SER A 348 10.65 -32.13 -6.12
N TYR A 349 9.72 -31.27 -6.56
CA TYR A 349 9.61 -29.88 -6.12
C TYR A 349 9.44 -29.80 -4.60
N THR A 350 8.54 -30.59 -4.02
CA THR A 350 8.27 -30.57 -2.58
C THR A 350 9.52 -30.93 -1.79
N GLN A 351 10.26 -31.97 -2.20
CA GLN A 351 11.50 -32.34 -1.53
C GLN A 351 12.56 -31.24 -1.68
N TRP A 352 12.65 -30.60 -2.85
CA TRP A 352 13.56 -29.48 -3.05
C TRP A 352 13.25 -28.29 -2.14
N VAL A 353 11.97 -27.96 -1.94
CA VAL A 353 11.57 -26.89 -1.01
C VAL A 353 11.90 -27.26 0.44
N ILE A 354 11.66 -28.52 0.85
CA ILE A 354 12.01 -29.00 2.20
C ILE A 354 13.51 -28.88 2.46
N ASN A 355 14.34 -29.28 1.48
CA ASN A 355 15.78 -29.14 1.57
C ASN A 355 16.17 -27.65 1.67
N ARG A 356 15.57 -26.79 0.82
CA ARG A 356 15.83 -25.34 0.86
C ARG A 356 15.43 -24.71 2.20
N ALA A 357 14.28 -25.08 2.75
CA ALA A 357 13.82 -24.59 4.05
C ALA A 357 14.77 -25.01 5.18
N SER A 358 15.37 -26.20 5.06
CA SER A 358 16.41 -26.67 5.98
C SER A 358 17.70 -25.85 5.84
N ASP A 359 18.14 -25.56 4.61
CA ASP A 359 19.31 -24.71 4.33
C ASP A 359 19.12 -23.26 4.83
N LEU A 360 17.89 -22.74 4.80
CA LEU A 360 17.55 -21.42 5.34
C LEU A 360 17.51 -21.38 6.87
N VAL A 361 17.50 -22.54 7.53
CA VAL A 361 17.46 -22.70 8.98
C VAL A 361 16.32 -21.88 9.59
N LEU A 362 15.07 -22.16 9.17
CA LEU A 362 13.89 -21.37 9.55
C LEU A 362 13.83 -21.07 11.07
N PRO A 363 13.41 -19.85 11.48
CA PRO A 363 13.57 -19.40 12.86
C PRO A 363 12.54 -19.96 13.85
N TYR A 364 11.59 -20.77 13.36
CA TYR A 364 10.44 -21.22 14.12
C TYR A 364 10.41 -22.74 14.27
N HIS A 365 9.79 -23.21 15.35
CA HIS A 365 9.60 -24.64 15.57
C HIS A 365 8.59 -25.20 14.56
N LEU A 366 8.90 -26.34 13.97
CA LEU A 366 8.00 -27.06 13.08
C LEU A 366 7.09 -27.99 13.91
N PRO A 367 5.77 -27.75 13.97
CA PRO A 367 4.86 -28.52 14.82
C PRO A 367 4.36 -29.83 14.17
N ARG A 368 4.83 -30.17 12.97
CA ARG A 368 4.32 -31.28 12.16
C ARG A 368 5.43 -32.00 11.41
N TYR A 369 5.18 -33.23 10.99
CA TYR A 369 6.06 -33.93 10.07
C TYR A 369 5.89 -33.39 8.64
N LEU A 370 6.99 -33.29 7.89
CA LEU A 370 6.96 -32.91 6.48
C LEU A 370 6.77 -34.17 5.63
N SER A 371 5.91 -34.07 4.63
CA SER A 371 5.74 -35.11 3.60
C SER A 371 6.32 -34.61 2.29
N SER A 372 7.13 -35.44 1.64
CA SER A 372 7.68 -35.16 0.31
C SER A 372 6.66 -35.35 -0.82
N THR A 373 5.47 -35.86 -0.49
CA THR A 373 4.38 -36.04 -1.44
C THR A 373 3.84 -34.68 -1.84
N THR A 374 3.96 -34.33 -3.12
CA THR A 374 3.35 -33.13 -3.69
C THR A 374 1.83 -33.35 -3.71
N PRO A 375 1.02 -32.63 -2.90
CA PRO A 375 -0.42 -32.75 -3.02
C PRO A 375 -0.84 -32.32 -4.42
N ALA A 376 -1.84 -33.02 -4.97
CA ALA A 376 -2.45 -32.66 -6.24
C ALA A 376 -2.84 -31.17 -6.20
N PRO A 377 -2.81 -30.45 -7.33
CA PRO A 377 -3.32 -29.08 -7.37
C PRO A 377 -4.72 -29.11 -6.76
N ALA A 378 -4.96 -28.26 -5.76
CA ALA A 378 -6.34 -27.99 -5.37
C ALA A 378 -7.00 -27.41 -6.63
N LEU A 379 -7.78 -28.25 -7.34
CA LEU A 379 -8.73 -27.77 -8.33
C LEU A 379 -9.51 -26.64 -7.64
N PRO A 380 -9.84 -25.54 -8.34
CA PRO A 380 -10.63 -24.48 -7.73
C PRO A 380 -11.80 -25.15 -7.02
N LEU A 381 -11.86 -24.99 -5.69
CA LEU A 381 -12.92 -25.57 -4.89
C LEU A 381 -14.24 -25.04 -5.47
N ALA A 382 -14.86 -25.84 -6.35
CA ALA A 382 -16.30 -25.83 -6.43
C ALA A 382 -16.76 -26.10 -4.99
N PRO A 383 -17.66 -25.28 -4.44
CA PRO A 383 -18.20 -25.54 -3.11
C PRO A 383 -18.63 -27.00 -3.08
N ALA A 384 -17.99 -27.79 -2.23
CA ALA A 384 -18.06 -29.25 -2.34
C ALA A 384 -19.47 -29.75 -2.02
N THR A 385 -20.28 -28.92 -1.36
CA THR A 385 -21.69 -29.14 -1.12
C THR A 385 -22.49 -27.82 -1.14
N VAL A 386 -23.81 -27.94 -1.31
CA VAL A 386 -24.76 -26.82 -1.17
C VAL A 386 -24.64 -26.19 0.23
N GLU A 387 -24.34 -26.97 1.26
CA GLU A 387 -24.15 -26.44 2.62
C GLU A 387 -22.93 -25.52 2.73
N GLU A 388 -21.78 -25.84 2.12
CA GLU A 388 -20.62 -24.92 2.11
C GLU A 388 -20.92 -23.61 1.36
N CYS A 389 -21.75 -23.69 0.32
CA CYS A 389 -22.20 -22.54 -0.45
C CYS A 389 -23.12 -21.65 0.40
N GLN A 390 -24.08 -22.26 1.09
CA GLN A 390 -24.99 -21.59 2.01
C GLN A 390 -24.22 -21.01 3.20
N GLU A 391 -23.21 -21.69 3.72
CA GLU A 391 -22.37 -21.18 4.80
C GLU A 391 -21.52 -19.99 4.32
N LYS A 392 -20.95 -20.05 3.11
CA LYS A 392 -20.22 -18.92 2.51
C LYS A 392 -21.14 -17.73 2.24
N LEU A 393 -22.36 -17.98 1.75
CA LEU A 393 -23.37 -16.94 1.53
C LEU A 393 -23.79 -16.32 2.87
N ALA A 394 -24.14 -17.14 3.86
CA ALA A 394 -24.51 -16.69 5.20
C ALA A 394 -23.37 -15.94 5.89
N ARG A 395 -22.10 -16.36 5.70
CA ARG A 395 -20.93 -15.61 6.18
C ARG A 395 -20.77 -14.29 5.44
N SER A 396 -20.92 -14.25 4.12
CA SER A 396 -20.85 -13.02 3.33
C SER A 396 -21.96 -12.03 3.73
N GLU A 397 -23.17 -12.53 3.98
CA GLU A 397 -24.31 -11.76 4.48
C GLU A 397 -24.10 -11.29 5.91
N CYS A 398 -23.54 -12.12 6.80
CA CYS A 398 -23.21 -11.76 8.17
C CYS A 398 -22.10 -10.69 8.24
N VAL A 399 -21.06 -10.84 7.41
CA VAL A 399 -19.99 -9.84 7.26
C VAL A 399 -20.56 -8.56 6.66
N GLY A 400 -21.39 -8.66 5.62
CA GLY A 400 -22.10 -7.52 5.03
C GLY A 400 -23.00 -6.80 6.03
N ALA A 401 -23.77 -7.53 6.84
CA ALA A 401 -24.61 -6.99 7.89
C ALA A 401 -23.80 -6.36 9.03
N THR A 402 -22.65 -6.94 9.38
CA THR A 402 -21.74 -6.36 10.38
C THR A 402 -21.11 -5.07 9.88
N TRP A 403 -20.69 -5.03 8.61
CA TRP A 403 -20.17 -3.82 7.98
C TRP A 403 -21.24 -2.75 7.81
N LYS A 404 -22.46 -3.15 7.44
CA LYS A 404 -23.61 -2.25 7.39
C LYS A 404 -23.90 -1.64 8.77
N ARG A 405 -23.93 -2.46 9.84
CA ARG A 405 -24.10 -1.96 11.21
C ARG A 405 -22.99 -0.99 11.63
N LYS A 406 -21.73 -1.32 11.32
CA LYS A 406 -20.59 -0.42 11.60
C LYS A 406 -20.67 0.88 10.80
N TYR A 407 -21.12 0.80 9.55
CA TYR A 407 -21.36 1.96 8.70
C TYR A 407 -22.48 2.83 9.27
N ASP A 408 -23.61 2.23 9.63
CA ASP A 408 -24.76 2.91 10.23
C ASP A 408 -24.38 3.55 11.59
N GLU A 409 -23.64 2.85 12.44
CA GLU A 409 -23.09 3.40 13.70
C GLU A 409 -22.13 4.56 13.45
N ALA A 410 -21.29 4.49 12.43
CA ALA A 410 -20.39 5.57 12.06
C ALA A 410 -21.17 6.79 11.52
N MET A 411 -22.19 6.56 10.70
CA MET A 411 -23.09 7.59 10.20
C MET A 411 -23.84 8.30 11.33
N LEU A 412 -24.38 7.54 12.29
CA LEU A 412 -25.11 8.10 13.44
C LEU A 412 -24.19 8.93 14.35
N LYS A 413 -22.93 8.48 14.52
CA LYS A 413 -21.90 9.27 15.22
C LYS A 413 -21.55 10.54 14.45
N MET A 414 -21.46 10.49 13.12
CA MET A 414 -21.22 11.67 12.30
C MET A 414 -22.36 12.68 12.40
N GLU A 415 -23.62 12.25 12.33
CA GLU A 415 -24.78 13.13 12.52
C GLU A 415 -24.79 13.76 13.91
N THR A 416 -24.50 12.98 14.95
CA THR A 416 -24.42 13.49 16.33
C THR A 416 -23.34 14.57 16.45
N MET A 417 -22.13 14.30 15.95
CA MET A 417 -21.04 15.29 15.95
C MET A 417 -21.39 16.53 15.13
N SER A 418 -22.10 16.37 14.01
CA SER A 418 -22.56 17.49 13.19
C SER A 418 -23.53 18.39 13.96
N GLY A 419 -24.51 17.80 14.65
CA GLY A 419 -25.44 18.56 15.50
C GLY A 419 -24.73 19.28 16.65
N GLU A 420 -23.74 18.64 17.29
CA GLU A 420 -22.91 19.29 18.31
C GLU A 420 -22.11 20.48 17.76
N ILE A 421 -21.60 20.36 16.52
CA ILE A 421 -20.90 21.45 15.83
C ILE A 421 -21.85 22.63 15.58
N GLU A 422 -23.04 22.38 15.03
CA GLU A 422 -24.04 23.43 14.77
C GLU A 422 -24.45 24.16 16.05
N GLN A 423 -24.65 23.42 17.15
CA GLN A 423 -24.99 24.01 18.44
C GLN A 423 -23.84 24.88 18.98
N ARG A 424 -22.59 24.42 18.86
CA ARG A 424 -21.41 25.21 19.23
C ARG A 424 -21.28 26.46 18.37
N GLU A 425 -21.53 26.36 17.07
CA GLU A 425 -21.51 27.51 16.16
C GLU A 425 -22.58 28.54 16.53
N HIS A 426 -23.78 28.10 16.92
CA HIS A 426 -24.84 28.99 17.38
C HIS A 426 -24.43 29.77 18.65
N GLU A 427 -23.86 29.09 19.64
CA GLU A 427 -23.38 29.73 20.87
C GLU A 427 -22.21 30.69 20.60
N VAL A 428 -21.26 30.30 19.75
CA VAL A 428 -20.19 31.20 19.28
C VAL A 428 -20.77 32.45 18.61
N HIS A 429 -21.81 32.30 17.78
CA HIS A 429 -22.47 33.42 17.13
C HIS A 429 -23.17 34.35 18.13
N LYS A 430 -23.81 33.81 19.17
CA LYS A 430 -24.43 34.58 20.26
C LYS A 430 -23.39 35.35 21.07
N LEU A 431 -22.28 34.71 21.44
CA LEU A 431 -21.15 35.36 22.13
C LEU A 431 -20.54 36.47 21.28
N ARG A 432 -20.35 36.25 19.97
CA ARG A 432 -19.89 37.29 19.03
C ARG A 432 -20.80 38.51 19.04
N ARG A 433 -22.13 38.33 19.02
CA ARG A 433 -23.08 39.45 19.12
C ARG A 433 -22.95 40.22 20.43
N GLN A 434 -22.72 39.54 21.54
CA GLN A 434 -22.50 40.20 22.83
C GLN A 434 -21.18 40.98 22.86
N ILE A 435 -20.10 40.41 22.32
CA ILE A 435 -18.80 41.08 22.18
C ILE A 435 -18.95 42.36 21.35
N VAL A 436 -19.66 42.31 20.23
CA VAL A 436 -19.91 43.51 19.40
C VAL A 436 -20.64 44.59 20.20
N LYS A 437 -21.69 44.24 20.94
CA LYS A 437 -22.42 45.20 21.80
C LYS A 437 -21.51 45.82 22.87
N LYS A 438 -20.73 44.99 23.57
CA LYS A 438 -19.77 45.46 24.59
C LYS A 438 -18.70 46.36 23.98
N ASN A 439 -18.19 46.04 22.79
CA ASN A 439 -17.22 46.87 22.08
C ASN A 439 -17.78 48.24 21.69
N VAL A 440 -19.04 48.32 21.27
CA VAL A 440 -19.71 49.61 21.02
C VAL A 440 -19.80 50.42 22.32
N GLN A 441 -20.14 49.77 23.43
CA GLN A 441 -20.24 50.44 24.74
C GLN A 441 -18.87 50.91 25.25
N ILE A 442 -17.83 50.10 25.09
CA ILE A 442 -16.43 50.47 25.40
C ILE A 442 -16.00 51.66 24.55
N ARG A 443 -16.29 51.66 23.24
CA ARG A 443 -15.99 52.80 22.36
C ARG A 443 -16.71 54.07 22.81
N ALA A 444 -18.00 53.98 23.13
CA ALA A 444 -18.77 55.12 23.61
C ALA A 444 -18.23 55.67 24.95
N GLN A 445 -17.85 54.80 25.88
CA GLN A 445 -17.19 55.20 27.14
C GLN A 445 -15.81 55.81 26.90
N SER A 446 -15.02 55.23 25.99
CA SER A 446 -13.70 55.78 25.61
C SER A 446 -13.82 57.15 24.95
N THR A 447 -14.83 57.37 24.09
CA THR A 447 -15.13 58.69 23.51
C THR A 447 -15.56 59.69 24.59
N ARG A 448 -16.40 59.30 25.56
CA ARG A 448 -16.75 60.17 26.69
C ARG A 448 -15.54 60.51 27.55
N LEU A 449 -14.70 59.53 27.89
CA LEU A 449 -13.45 59.77 28.62
C LEU A 449 -12.51 60.71 27.85
N SER A 450 -12.43 60.59 26.53
CA SER A 450 -11.63 61.50 25.70
C SER A 450 -12.17 62.94 25.62
N GLN A 451 -13.40 63.21 26.06
CA GLN A 451 -13.96 64.56 26.19
C GLN A 451 -13.59 65.22 27.53
N PHE A 452 -13.25 64.43 28.56
CA PHE A 452 -12.78 64.92 29.85
C PHE A 452 -11.26 65.06 29.91
N ILE A 453 -10.54 64.46 28.97
CA ILE A 453 -9.09 64.62 28.81
C ILE A 453 -8.87 65.73 27.77
N SER A 454 -8.53 66.92 28.24
CA SER A 454 -8.09 68.01 27.37
C SER A 454 -6.76 67.62 26.70
N ALA A 455 -6.44 68.21 25.54
CA ALA A 455 -5.15 68.02 24.88
C ALA A 455 -3.93 68.40 25.77
N GLY A 456 -4.16 69.03 26.94
CA GLY A 456 -3.16 69.38 27.95
C GLY A 456 -2.82 68.28 28.98
N GLU A 457 -3.68 67.28 29.20
CA GLU A 457 -3.44 66.21 30.21
C GLU A 457 -2.88 64.92 29.60
N ARG A 458 -2.59 64.94 28.29
CA ARG A 458 -1.86 63.87 27.61
C ARG A 458 -0.35 63.87 27.95
N TRP A 459 0.14 64.86 28.69
CA TRP A 459 1.55 65.08 28.99
C TRP A 459 2.01 64.74 30.42
N GLU A 460 1.16 64.19 31.30
CA GLU A 460 1.61 63.72 32.63
C GLU A 460 1.55 62.20 32.80
N PHE A 461 0.64 61.48 32.14
CA PHE A 461 0.54 60.02 32.34
C PHE A 461 1.62 59.19 31.61
N PHE A 462 2.38 59.81 30.69
CA PHE A 462 3.51 59.18 29.99
C PHE A 462 4.87 59.78 30.34
N LYS A 463 4.96 60.68 31.34
CA LYS A 463 6.23 61.32 31.74
C LYS A 463 6.93 60.69 32.95
N ASP A 464 6.23 59.94 33.81
CA ASP A 464 6.86 59.20 34.91
C ASP A 464 7.08 57.74 34.54
N THR A 465 7.94 57.51 33.56
CA THR A 465 8.90 56.39 33.54
C THR A 465 9.89 56.62 32.40
N HIS A 466 10.66 57.72 32.48
CA HIS A 466 12.00 57.70 31.93
C HIS A 466 12.95 57.17 33.01
N SER A 467 13.70 56.14 32.62
CA SER A 467 15.12 55.99 32.98
C SER A 467 15.45 55.87 34.47
N ASP A 468 15.52 54.62 34.93
CA ASP A 468 16.71 54.11 35.63
C ASP A 468 16.94 52.67 35.16
N SER A 469 17.67 52.54 34.06
CA SER A 469 18.53 51.38 33.79
C SER A 469 19.49 51.75 32.66
N ASP A 470 20.58 52.43 33.02
CA ASP A 470 21.89 52.21 32.41
C ASP A 470 22.88 52.07 33.58
N ASP A 471 23.08 50.81 33.98
CA ASP A 471 24.38 50.17 34.25
C ASP A 471 24.21 48.64 34.09
#